data_AF-A0A0F9EV91-F1
#
_entry.id   AF-A0A0F9EV91-F1
#
_cell.length_a   1.000
_cell.length_b   1.000
_cell.length_c   1.000
_cell.angle_alpha   90.00
_cell.angle_beta   90.00
_cell.angle_gamma   90.00
#
_symmetry.space_group_name_H-M   'P 1'
#
loop_
_entity.id
_entity.type
_entity.pdbx_description
1 polymer ?
#
loop_
_entity_poly.entity_id
_entity_poly.type
_entity_poly.pdbx_seq_one_letter_code
_entity_poly.pdbx_strand_id
1 'polypeptide(L)'
;MTIKEFEIQYALGSLSIDDLRRLAQNSNTSKRVLTILIKDPYWNIPYYVVANPNTPIDIIVELALTKPWWGRDMPVRNPNIPKDILPEDKGHKGWWLFWGKEKTVDETYRINSVQ
;
A
#
# COMPACT_ATOMS: atom_id res chain seq x y z
N MET A 1 -4.00 10.83 -21.53
CA MET A 1 -3.81 9.38 -21.75
C MET A 1 -3.01 9.19 -23.02
N THR A 2 -1.86 8.51 -22.93
CA THR A 2 -0.96 8.25 -24.07
C THR A 2 -1.21 6.85 -24.67
N ILE A 3 -0.81 6.61 -25.93
CA ILE A 3 -0.94 5.29 -26.58
C ILE A 3 -0.30 4.18 -25.71
N LYS A 4 0.88 4.45 -25.15
CA LYS A 4 1.57 3.53 -24.24
C LYS A 4 0.81 3.24 -22.94
N GLU A 5 0.06 4.20 -22.39
CA GLU A 5 -0.81 3.95 -21.22
C GLU A 5 -1.95 3.01 -21.59
N PHE A 6 -2.56 3.21 -22.75
CA PHE A 6 -3.66 2.39 -23.22
C PHE A 6 -3.22 0.94 -23.45
N GLU A 7 -2.07 0.72 -24.08
CA GLU A 7 -1.50 -0.62 -24.30
C GLU A 7 -1.23 -1.35 -22.97
N ILE A 8 -0.63 -0.65 -21.99
CA ILE A 8 -0.38 -1.22 -20.67
C ILE A 8 -1.70 -1.57 -19.98
N GLN A 9 -2.67 -0.66 -19.97
CA GLN A 9 -3.96 -0.90 -19.34
C GLN A 9 -4.69 -2.10 -19.98
N TYR A 10 -4.66 -2.21 -21.31
CA TYR A 10 -5.23 -3.33 -22.03
C TYR A 10 -4.55 -4.66 -21.66
N ALA A 11 -3.21 -4.67 -21.63
CA ALA A 11 -2.44 -5.84 -21.23
C ALA A 11 -2.78 -6.27 -19.79
N LEU A 12 -2.81 -5.32 -18.85
CA LEU A 12 -3.16 -5.58 -17.45
C LEU A 12 -4.60 -6.11 -17.31
N GLY A 13 -5.55 -5.60 -18.09
CA GLY A 13 -6.94 -6.06 -18.07
C GLY A 13 -7.15 -7.51 -18.52
N SER A 14 -6.16 -8.11 -19.20
CA SER A 14 -6.18 -9.52 -19.61
C SER A 14 -5.52 -10.48 -18.62
N LEU A 15 -4.83 -9.94 -17.60
CA LEU A 15 -4.12 -10.74 -16.60
C LEU A 15 -5.08 -11.26 -15.54
N SER A 16 -4.71 -12.39 -14.93
CA SER A 16 -5.42 -12.90 -13.76
C SER A 16 -5.18 -11.99 -12.56
N ILE A 17 -6.10 -12.03 -11.58
CA ILE A 17 -5.94 -11.31 -10.32
C ILE A 17 -4.62 -11.71 -9.63
N ASP A 18 -4.23 -12.99 -9.71
CA ASP A 18 -2.99 -13.47 -9.11
C ASP A 18 -1.75 -12.91 -9.80
N ASP A 19 -1.77 -12.76 -11.13
CA ASP A 19 -0.68 -12.12 -11.87
C ASP A 19 -0.59 -10.63 -11.55
N LEU A 20 -1.72 -9.94 -11.43
CA LEU A 20 -1.77 -8.54 -11.01
C LEU A 20 -1.21 -8.38 -9.59
N ARG A 21 -1.50 -9.31 -8.67
CA ARG A 21 -0.89 -9.31 -7.32
C ARG A 21 0.62 -9.51 -7.37
N ARG A 22 1.09 -10.49 -8.14
CA ARG A 22 2.53 -10.76 -8.31
C ARG A 22 3.23 -9.53 -8.88
N LEU A 23 2.62 -8.86 -9.85
CA LEU A 23 3.14 -7.65 -10.46
C LEU A 23 3.16 -6.48 -9.45
N ALA A 24 2.08 -6.29 -8.69
CA ALA A 24 2.00 -5.27 -7.65
C ALA A 24 3.04 -5.48 -6.54
N GLN A 25 3.36 -6.72 -6.17
CA GLN A 25 4.36 -7.04 -5.14
C GLN A 25 5.81 -6.98 -5.62
N ASN A 26 6.04 -7.08 -6.93
CA ASN A 26 7.38 -7.17 -7.49
C ASN A 26 8.10 -5.81 -7.39
N SER A 27 9.21 -5.76 -6.64
CA SER A 27 10.04 -4.56 -6.45
C SER A 27 10.78 -4.11 -7.71
N ASN A 28 10.64 -4.81 -8.84
CA ASN A 28 11.11 -4.36 -10.15
C ASN A 28 9.99 -3.78 -11.02
N THR A 29 8.74 -3.82 -10.57
CA THR A 29 7.61 -3.24 -11.31
C THR A 29 7.79 -1.73 -11.41
N SER A 30 7.62 -1.23 -12.64
CA SER A 30 7.82 0.19 -12.92
C SER A 30 6.73 1.05 -12.26
N LYS A 31 7.11 2.28 -11.89
CA LYS A 31 6.19 3.30 -11.35
C LYS A 31 4.94 3.46 -12.22
N ARG A 32 5.11 3.48 -13.54
CA ARG A 32 4.02 3.65 -14.52
C ARG A 32 2.97 2.54 -14.44
N VAL A 33 3.41 1.29 -14.26
CA VAL A 33 2.50 0.15 -14.08
C VAL A 33 1.78 0.25 -12.72
N LEU A 34 2.52 0.59 -11.65
CA LEU A 34 1.94 0.78 -10.31
C LEU A 34 0.86 1.88 -10.28
N THR A 35 1.04 2.98 -11.02
CA THR A 35 0.04 4.05 -11.17
C THR A 35 -1.25 3.60 -11.86
N ILE A 36 -1.19 2.57 -12.71
CA ILE A 36 -2.38 2.00 -13.33
C ILE A 36 -3.04 1.01 -12.37
N LEU A 37 -2.25 0.13 -11.75
CA LEU A 37 -2.73 -0.88 -10.79
C LEU A 37 -3.38 -0.29 -9.54
N ILE A 38 -3.04 0.93 -9.13
CA ILE A 38 -3.68 1.55 -7.96
C ILE A 38 -5.20 1.79 -8.16
N LYS A 39 -5.63 1.88 -9.42
CA LYS A 39 -7.03 2.09 -9.81
C LYS A 39 -7.78 0.78 -10.02
N ASP A 40 -7.14 -0.36 -9.76
CA ASP A 40 -7.74 -1.66 -9.93
C ASP A 40 -8.97 -1.83 -9.01
N PRO A 41 -10.08 -2.40 -9.52
CA PRO A 41 -11.31 -2.55 -8.74
C PRO A 41 -11.19 -3.59 -7.62
N TYR A 42 -10.26 -4.54 -7.71
CA TYR A 42 -10.04 -5.53 -6.67
C TYR A 42 -9.27 -4.90 -5.51
N TRP A 43 -9.93 -4.84 -4.35
CA TRP A 43 -9.44 -4.13 -3.16
C TRP A 43 -8.02 -4.52 -2.71
N ASN A 44 -7.59 -5.75 -2.98
CA ASN A 44 -6.28 -6.27 -2.60
C ASN A 44 -5.15 -5.81 -3.54
N ILE A 45 -5.44 -5.43 -4.78
CA ILE A 45 -4.40 -5.00 -5.74
C ILE A 45 -3.78 -3.66 -5.31
N PRO A 46 -4.54 -2.58 -5.03
CA PRO A 46 -3.91 -1.34 -4.60
C PRO A 46 -3.24 -1.46 -3.22
N TYR A 47 -3.64 -2.44 -2.39
CA TYR A 47 -2.92 -2.75 -1.14
C TYR A 47 -1.49 -3.20 -1.44
N TYR A 48 -1.30 -4.15 -2.37
CA TYR A 48 0.04 -4.59 -2.75
C TYR A 48 0.84 -3.52 -3.49
N VAL A 49 0.17 -2.65 -4.24
CA VAL A 49 0.82 -1.47 -4.83
C VAL A 49 1.37 -0.58 -3.73
N VAL A 50 0.60 -0.19 -2.71
CA VAL A 50 1.13 0.65 -1.61
C VAL A 50 2.27 -0.04 -0.87
N ALA A 51 2.23 -1.37 -0.71
CA ALA A 51 3.31 -2.13 -0.07
C ALA A 51 4.61 -2.16 -0.89
N ASN A 52 4.56 -1.85 -2.19
CA ASN A 52 5.71 -1.92 -3.09
C ASN A 52 6.67 -0.75 -2.84
N PRO A 53 7.97 -0.98 -2.59
CA PRO A 53 8.94 0.08 -2.30
C PRO A 53 9.17 1.06 -3.46
N ASN A 54 8.78 0.71 -4.69
CA ASN A 54 8.86 1.62 -5.83
C ASN A 54 7.65 2.53 -5.97
N THR A 55 6.60 2.33 -5.16
CA THR A 55 5.38 3.13 -5.28
C THR A 55 5.66 4.59 -4.93
N PRO A 56 5.37 5.51 -5.86
CA PRO A 56 5.52 6.93 -5.65
C PRO A 56 4.71 7.46 -4.47
N ILE A 57 5.28 8.44 -3.77
CA ILE A 57 4.73 9.02 -2.54
C ILE A 57 3.38 9.70 -2.75
N ASP A 58 3.23 10.39 -3.86
CA ASP A 58 2.02 11.08 -4.30
C ASP A 58 0.84 10.11 -4.44
N ILE A 59 1.08 8.91 -4.97
CA ILE A 59 0.05 7.87 -5.10
C ILE A 59 -0.40 7.33 -3.74
N ILE A 60 0.55 7.18 -2.82
CA ILE A 60 0.27 6.73 -1.45
C ILE A 60 -0.62 7.76 -0.73
N VAL A 61 -0.30 9.05 -0.87
CA VAL A 61 -1.08 10.16 -0.28
C VAL A 61 -2.47 10.24 -0.92
N GLU A 62 -2.57 10.18 -2.26
CA GLU A 62 -3.85 10.19 -2.97
C GLU A 62 -4.78 9.08 -2.48
N LEU A 63 -4.23 7.87 -2.28
CA LEU A 63 -5.00 6.73 -1.82
C LEU A 63 -5.47 6.87 -0.37
N ALA A 64 -4.61 7.39 0.51
CA ALA A 64 -4.96 7.65 1.91
C ALA A 64 -6.12 8.66 2.04
N LEU A 65 -6.13 9.68 1.17
CA LEU A 65 -7.18 10.69 1.14
C LEU A 65 -8.50 10.18 0.54
N THR A 66 -8.43 9.32 -0.48
CA THR A 66 -9.61 8.82 -1.20
C THR A 66 -10.25 7.59 -0.58
N LYS A 67 -9.49 6.80 0.20
CA LYS A 67 -9.95 5.58 0.87
C LYS A 67 -9.62 5.60 2.36
N PRO A 68 -10.28 6.45 3.17
CA PRO A 68 -9.94 6.65 4.58
C PRO A 68 -10.09 5.37 5.44
N TRP A 69 -10.93 4.41 5.02
CA TRP A 69 -11.03 3.11 5.70
C TRP A 69 -9.79 2.22 5.53
N TRP A 70 -8.89 2.54 4.59
CA TRP A 70 -7.58 1.86 4.45
C TRP A 70 -6.57 2.28 5.51
N GLY A 71 -6.76 3.43 6.17
CA GLY A 71 -5.79 3.95 7.14
C GLY A 71 -5.41 2.94 8.22
N ARG A 72 -6.34 2.06 8.63
CA ARG A 72 -6.10 1.06 9.70
C ARG A 72 -5.29 -0.15 9.25
N ASP A 73 -5.38 -0.54 7.98
CA ASP A 73 -4.75 -1.76 7.44
C ASP A 73 -3.67 -1.42 6.41
N MET A 74 -3.27 -0.16 6.30
CA MET A 74 -2.32 0.28 5.28
C MET A 74 -0.99 -0.48 5.45
N PRO A 75 -0.39 -1.02 4.38
CA PRO A 75 0.80 -1.83 4.50
C PRO A 75 1.99 -0.96 4.88
N VAL A 76 2.29 -0.88 6.18
CA VAL A 76 3.41 -0.13 6.80
C VAL A 76 4.80 -0.64 6.36
N ARG A 77 4.86 -1.58 5.42
CA ARG A 77 6.10 -2.19 4.90
C ARG A 77 6.78 -1.36 3.83
N ASN A 78 6.12 -0.35 3.25
CA ASN A 78 6.77 0.53 2.28
C ASN A 78 7.53 1.65 3.02
N PRO A 79 8.88 1.72 2.88
CA PRO A 79 9.70 2.71 3.58
C PRO A 79 9.40 4.15 3.16
N ASN A 80 8.71 4.35 2.04
CA ASN A 80 8.34 5.67 1.56
C ASN A 80 7.06 6.20 2.21
N ILE A 81 6.30 5.41 2.98
CA ILE A 81 5.05 5.92 3.57
C ILE A 81 5.36 7.03 4.58
N PRO A 82 4.81 8.26 4.40
CA PRO A 82 4.95 9.34 5.36
C PRO A 82 4.32 8.94 6.70
N LYS A 83 5.01 9.21 7.80
CA LYS A 83 4.52 8.85 9.14
C LYS A 83 3.30 9.68 9.55
N ASP A 84 3.17 10.88 8.99
CA ASP A 84 2.09 11.84 9.21
C ASP A 84 0.77 11.48 8.52
N ILE A 85 0.79 10.55 7.54
CA ILE A 85 -0.44 10.02 6.92
C ILE A 85 -0.90 8.69 7.54
N LEU A 86 -0.07 8.06 8.36
CA LEU A 86 -0.48 6.89 9.14
C LEU A 86 -1.42 7.37 10.27
N PRO A 87 -2.57 6.74 10.49
CA PRO A 87 -3.41 7.13 11.61
C PRO A 87 -2.65 6.97 12.93
N GLU A 88 -2.82 7.94 13.84
CA GLU A 88 -2.32 7.84 15.21
C GLU A 88 -2.75 6.49 15.80
N ASP A 89 -1.78 5.68 16.24
CA ASP A 89 -2.03 4.43 16.94
C ASP A 89 -2.68 4.73 18.30
N LYS A 90 -4.01 4.89 18.30
CA LYS A 90 -4.83 5.10 19.51
C LYS A 90 -5.31 3.77 20.10
N GLY A 91 -4.39 2.82 20.27
CA GLY A 91 -4.62 1.63 21.10
C GLY A 91 -5.74 0.72 20.62
N HIS A 92 -6.10 0.76 19.34
CA HIS A 92 -7.00 -0.24 18.79
C HIS A 92 -6.19 -1.51 18.51
N LYS A 93 -6.62 -2.63 19.11
CA LYS A 93 -6.29 -4.00 18.70
C LYS A 93 -6.84 -4.30 17.29
N GLY A 94 -6.54 -3.44 16.32
CA GLY A 94 -6.75 -3.69 14.90
C GLY A 94 -5.81 -4.80 14.49
N TRP A 95 -6.27 -5.67 13.60
CA TRP A 95 -5.48 -6.79 13.11
C TRP A 95 -4.36 -6.25 12.23
N TRP A 96 -3.23 -5.92 12.83
CA TRP A 96 -1.99 -5.76 12.08
C TRP A 96 -1.67 -7.13 11.48
N LEU A 97 -1.95 -7.33 10.19
CA LEU A 97 -1.53 -8.52 9.44
C LEU A 97 -0.01 -8.46 9.23
N PHE A 98 0.75 -8.53 10.32
CA PHE A 98 2.09 -9.06 10.33
C PHE A 98 1.97 -10.53 9.97
N TRP A 99 2.02 -10.84 8.67
CA TRP A 99 2.19 -12.21 8.23
C TRP A 99 3.54 -12.71 8.77
N GLY A 100 3.45 -13.50 9.85
CA GLY A 100 4.49 -14.40 10.31
C GLY A 100 5.45 -13.86 11.37
N LYS A 101 4.95 -13.32 12.49
CA LYS A 101 5.31 -13.70 13.89
C LYS A 101 4.47 -12.86 14.85
N GLU A 102 3.56 -13.51 15.57
CA GLU A 102 2.96 -12.92 16.77
C GLU A 102 4.08 -12.58 17.75
N LYS A 103 4.29 -11.28 17.97
CA LYS A 103 4.77 -10.80 19.25
C LYS A 103 3.70 -9.86 19.77
N THR A 104 3.04 -10.28 20.84
CA THR A 104 2.28 -9.37 21.70
C THR A 104 3.26 -8.31 22.18
N VAL A 105 3.14 -7.09 21.66
CA VAL A 105 3.88 -5.96 22.20
C VAL A 105 3.14 -5.56 23.46
N ASP A 106 3.69 -5.96 24.61
CA ASP A 106 3.23 -5.55 25.93
C ASP A 106 3.28 -4.02 26.06
N GLU A 107 2.40 -3.46 26.87
CA GLU A 107 1.90 -2.06 26.91
C GLU A 107 2.93 -0.93 27.19
N THR A 108 4.20 -1.03 26.77
CA THR A 108 5.27 -0.12 27.20
C THR A 108 6.14 0.44 26.08
N TYR A 109 5.56 0.80 24.93
CA TYR A 109 6.16 1.85 24.09
C TYR A 109 5.64 3.22 24.51
N ARG A 110 6.13 3.67 25.67
CA ARG A 110 6.17 5.09 26.03
C ARG A 110 6.82 5.85 24.87
N ILE A 111 6.04 6.69 24.21
CA ILE A 111 6.52 7.87 23.49
C ILE A 111 7.33 8.69 24.50
N ASN A 112 8.64 8.48 24.52
CA ASN A 112 9.56 9.40 25.19
C ASN A 112 9.58 10.69 24.37
N SER A 113 8.80 11.64 24.86
CA SER A 113 9.10 13.07 24.96
C SER A 113 10.27 13.57 24.11
N VAL A 114 9.95 14.34 23.08
CA VAL A 114 10.86 15.37 22.58
C VAL A 114 10.94 16.45 23.66
N GLN A 115 12.14 16.71 24.17
CA GLN A 115 12.48 17.89 24.98
C GLN A 115 12.54 19.13 24.10
#